data_AF-A0A0V0H240-F1
#
_entry.id   AF-A0A0V0H240-F1
#
_cell.length_a   1.000
_cell.length_b   1.000
_cell.length_c   1.000
_cell.angle_alpha   90.00
_cell.angle_beta   90.00
_cell.angle_gamma   90.00
#
_symmetry.space_group_name_H-M   'P 1'
#
loop_
_entity.id
_entity.type
_entity.pdbx_description
1 polymer ?
#
loop_
_entity_poly.entity_id
_entity_poly.type
_entity_poly.pdbx_seq_one_letter_code
_entity_poly.pdbx_strand_id
1 'polypeptide(L)'
;MSFVLGVVIGVLVGVGLMVGFVKSENYRSKCRSELATTIAAFARMTVEDSRKIFTPEQYPPWVVFSNQQKLNWLNSHLEKIWPFVDEAASELVKSSVEPILEQYRPVILASLKFSKFTLGTVAPQFTGVW
;
A
#
# COMPACT_ATOMS: atom_id res chain seq x y z
N MET A 1 40.32 54.23 30.33
CA MET A 1 40.23 53.90 28.88
C MET A 1 40.03 52.39 28.62
N SER A 2 40.71 51.48 29.32
CA SER A 2 40.62 50.02 29.05
C SER A 2 39.26 49.36 29.32
N PHE A 3 38.47 49.85 30.30
CA PHE A 3 37.15 49.26 30.61
C PHE A 3 36.13 49.45 29.47
N VAL A 4 36.03 50.68 28.94
CA VAL A 4 35.11 51.00 27.84
C VAL A 4 35.47 50.22 26.58
N LEU A 5 36.76 50.04 26.31
CA LEU A 5 37.24 49.24 25.18
C LEU A 5 36.81 47.77 25.29
N GLY A 6 36.92 47.18 26.48
CA GLY A 6 36.50 45.79 26.74
C GLY A 6 35.00 45.56 26.57
N VAL A 7 34.17 46.52 26.99
CA VAL A 7 32.71 46.46 26.80
C VAL A 7 32.34 46.50 25.31
N VAL A 8 32.98 47.39 24.53
CA VAL A 8 32.72 47.49 23.09
C VAL A 8 33.11 46.19 22.38
N ILE A 9 34.27 45.62 22.69
CA ILE A 9 34.73 44.35 22.11
C ILE A 9 33.78 43.19 22.50
N GLY A 10 33.37 43.10 23.77
CA GLY A 10 32.46 42.06 24.24
C GLY A 10 31.11 42.08 23.54
N VAL A 11 30.54 43.27 23.30
CA VAL A 11 29.29 43.43 22.56
C VAL A 11 29.46 43.00 21.09
N LEU A 12 30.55 43.40 20.43
CA LEU A 12 30.81 43.01 19.04
C LEU A 12 30.97 41.50 18.87
N VAL A 13 31.69 40.85 19.79
CA VAL A 13 31.86 39.38 19.79
C VAL A 13 30.53 38.69 20.08
N GLY A 14 29.76 39.17 21.06
CA GLY A 14 28.44 38.61 21.40
C GLY A 14 27.45 38.68 20.23
N VAL A 15 27.39 39.83 19.55
CA VAL A 15 26.55 40.02 18.35
C VAL A 15 27.05 39.13 17.20
N GLY A 16 28.36 39.05 16.98
CA GLY A 16 28.96 38.19 15.96
C GLY A 16 28.61 36.72 16.16
N LEU A 17 28.69 36.23 17.40
CA LEU A 17 28.32 34.85 17.75
C LEU A 17 26.82 34.59 17.54
N MET A 18 25.95 35.51 17.94
CA MET A 18 24.50 35.40 17.70
C MET A 18 24.17 35.34 16.22
N VAL A 19 24.75 36.22 15.40
CA VAL A 19 24.52 36.22 13.94
C VAL A 19 25.05 34.93 13.30
N GLY A 20 26.24 34.48 13.71
CA GLY A 20 26.81 33.22 13.23
C GLY A 20 25.92 32.01 13.56
N PHE A 21 25.38 31.97 14.77
CA PHE A 21 24.50 30.90 15.22
C PHE A 21 23.17 30.89 14.44
N VAL A 22 22.48 32.03 14.35
CA VAL A 22 21.21 32.14 13.61
C VAL A 22 21.38 31.78 12.13
N LYS A 23 22.49 32.20 11.50
CA LYS A 23 22.76 31.84 10.10
C LYS A 23 22.99 30.34 9.93
N SER A 24 23.71 29.71 10.86
CA SER A 24 23.94 28.26 10.87
C SER A 24 22.63 27.49 11.02
N GLU A 25 21.78 27.89 11.97
CA GLU A 25 20.47 27.26 12.18
C GLU A 25 19.53 27.43 10.98
N ASN A 26 19.47 28.64 10.39
CA ASN A 26 18.66 28.87 9.20
C ASN A 26 19.16 28.09 7.99
N TYR A 27 20.48 27.96 7.80
CA TYR A 27 21.03 27.14 6.72
C TYR A 27 20.67 25.66 6.90
N ARG A 28 20.83 25.13 8.12
CA ARG A 28 20.44 23.76 8.46
C ARG A 28 18.93 23.52 8.28
N SER A 29 18.10 24.50 8.65
CA SER A 29 16.64 24.44 8.51
C SER A 29 16.22 24.39 7.03
N LYS A 30 16.81 25.27 6.20
CA LYS A 30 16.54 25.29 4.75
C LYS A 30 16.89 23.96 4.07
N CYS A 31 18.06 23.41 4.38
CA CYS A 31 18.48 22.13 3.84
C CYS A 31 17.50 20.98 4.18
N ARG A 32 16.97 20.95 5.42
CA ARG A 32 15.94 19.97 5.83
C ARG A 32 14.62 20.18 5.11
N SER A 33 14.18 21.44 4.94
CA SER A 33 12.95 21.74 4.22
C SER A 33 13.05 21.34 2.75
N GLU A 34 14.20 21.56 2.11
CA GLU A 34 14.41 21.21 0.70
C GLU A 34 14.37 19.70 0.48
N LEU A 35 15.07 18.93 1.31
CA LEU A 35 15.00 17.47 1.28
C LEU A 35 13.57 16.95 1.52
N ALA A 36 12.85 17.54 2.47
CA ALA A 36 11.46 17.15 2.73
C ALA A 36 10.55 17.45 1.51
N THR A 37 10.75 18.59 0.86
CA THR A 37 9.97 18.95 -0.35
C THR A 37 10.27 18.06 -1.54
N THR A 38 11.53 17.68 -1.75
CA THR A 38 11.92 16.78 -2.85
C THR A 38 11.38 15.37 -2.62
N ILE A 39 11.46 14.84 -1.40
CA ILE A 39 10.86 13.55 -1.03
C ILE A 39 9.33 13.60 -1.20
N ALA A 40 8.69 14.68 -0.76
CA ALA A 40 7.24 14.84 -0.89
C ALA A 40 6.80 14.99 -2.36
N ALA A 41 7.61 15.62 -3.20
CA ALA A 41 7.37 15.72 -4.64
C ALA A 41 7.51 14.34 -5.30
N PHE A 42 8.55 13.58 -4.93
CA PHE A 42 8.77 12.23 -5.43
C PHE A 42 7.64 11.27 -5.02
N ALA A 43 7.16 11.35 -3.78
CA ALA A 43 6.05 10.53 -3.29
C ALA A 43 4.71 10.83 -3.98
N ARG A 44 4.54 12.04 -4.53
CA ARG A 44 3.35 12.43 -5.31
C ARG A 44 3.48 12.14 -6.80
N MET A 45 4.67 11.75 -7.26
CA MET A 45 4.93 11.56 -8.66
C MET A 45 4.16 10.34 -9.19
N THR A 46 3.47 10.52 -10.31
CA THR A 46 2.80 9.42 -10.98
C THR A 46 3.83 8.52 -11.66
N VAL A 47 3.44 7.27 -11.88
CA VAL A 47 4.27 6.27 -12.58
C VAL A 47 4.70 6.76 -13.96
N GLU A 48 3.80 7.45 -14.66
CA GLU A 48 4.05 8.00 -15.98
C GLU A 48 5.15 9.07 -15.95
N ASP A 49 5.12 9.96 -14.97
CA ASP A 49 6.14 10.98 -14.84
C ASP A 49 7.48 10.40 -14.39
N SER A 50 7.49 9.39 -13.52
CA SER A 50 8.72 8.68 -13.16
C SER A 50 9.38 8.01 -14.38
N ARG A 51 8.59 7.44 -15.30
CA ARG A 51 9.08 6.82 -16.54
C ARG A 51 9.60 7.84 -17.55
N LYS A 52 9.19 9.10 -17.46
CA LYS A 52 9.76 10.19 -18.27
C LYS A 52 11.12 10.66 -17.74
N ILE A 53 11.34 10.58 -16.42
CA ILE A 53 12.59 11.01 -15.77
C ILE A 53 13.66 9.91 -15.82
N PHE A 54 13.28 8.65 -15.57
CA PHE A 54 14.22 7.53 -15.52
C PHE A 54 14.19 6.72 -16.82
N THR A 55 15.38 6.48 -17.38
CA THR A 55 15.56 5.53 -18.48
C THR A 55 15.30 4.10 -17.96
N PRO A 56 14.75 3.17 -18.78
CA PRO A 56 14.44 1.80 -18.35
C PRO A 56 15.59 1.05 -17.65
N GLU A 57 16.84 1.34 -18.01
CA GLU A 57 18.05 0.74 -17.45
C GLU A 57 18.36 1.20 -16.00
N GLN A 58 17.92 2.40 -15.64
CA GLN A 58 18.13 2.98 -14.31
C GLN A 58 17.01 2.61 -13.34
N TYR A 59 15.97 1.95 -13.86
CA TYR A 59 14.78 1.65 -13.10
C TYR A 59 14.99 0.40 -12.23
N PRO A 60 14.78 0.48 -10.90
CA PRO A 60 15.05 -0.65 -10.05
C PRO A 60 14.06 -1.79 -10.31
N PRO A 61 14.53 -3.04 -10.46
CA PRO A 61 13.68 -4.17 -10.86
C PRO A 61 12.61 -4.54 -9.81
N TRP A 62 12.75 -4.09 -8.56
CA TRP A 62 11.79 -4.33 -7.49
C TRP A 62 10.62 -3.33 -7.46
N VAL A 63 10.68 -2.23 -8.21
CA VAL A 63 9.62 -1.21 -8.19
C VAL A 63 8.54 -1.55 -9.22
N VAL A 64 7.65 -2.48 -8.87
CA VAL A 64 6.53 -2.83 -9.75
C VAL A 64 5.34 -1.93 -9.46
N PHE A 65 4.95 -1.13 -10.45
CA PHE A 65 3.72 -0.37 -10.40
C PHE A 65 2.58 -1.20 -10.94
N SER A 66 1.70 -1.68 -10.06
CA SER A 66 0.47 -2.34 -10.47
C SER A 66 -0.52 -1.30 -11.01
N ASN A 67 -0.83 -1.36 -12.32
CA ASN A 67 -1.95 -0.60 -12.89
C ASN A 67 -3.32 -1.11 -12.42
N GLN A 68 -3.35 -2.24 -11.70
CA GLN A 68 -4.57 -2.82 -11.20
C GLN A 68 -5.17 -1.95 -10.09
N GLN A 69 -6.44 -1.63 -10.24
CA GLN A 69 -7.19 -0.98 -9.18
C GLN A 69 -7.29 -1.94 -8.00
N LYS A 70 -6.76 -1.54 -6.84
CA LYS A 70 -6.84 -2.35 -5.62
C LYS A 70 -8.29 -2.39 -5.14
N LEU A 71 -8.93 -3.54 -5.28
CA LEU A 71 -10.32 -3.78 -4.88
C LEU A 71 -10.45 -4.17 -3.41
N ASN A 72 -9.70 -3.48 -2.53
CA ASN A 72 -9.67 -3.79 -1.10
C ASN A 72 -11.06 -3.67 -0.44
N TRP A 73 -11.87 -2.71 -0.91
CA TRP A 73 -13.23 -2.52 -0.42
C TRP A 73 -14.12 -3.73 -0.76
N LEU A 74 -13.96 -4.29 -1.96
CA LEU A 74 -14.74 -5.45 -2.42
C LEU A 74 -14.31 -6.70 -1.65
N ASN A 75 -13.01 -6.90 -1.48
CA ASN A 75 -12.48 -8.03 -0.71
C ASN A 75 -13.00 -7.99 0.75
N SER A 76 -13.00 -6.81 1.38
CA SER A 76 -13.54 -6.64 2.74
C SER A 76 -15.05 -6.88 2.82
N HIS A 77 -15.80 -6.48 1.79
CA HIS A 77 -17.24 -6.75 1.75
C HIS A 77 -17.51 -8.25 1.53
N LEU A 78 -16.78 -8.88 0.60
CA LEU A 78 -16.91 -10.30 0.29
C LEU A 78 -16.64 -11.17 1.52
N GLU A 79 -15.60 -10.86 2.28
CA GLU A 79 -15.25 -11.60 3.51
C GLU A 79 -16.41 -11.62 4.52
N LYS A 80 -17.17 -10.51 4.64
CA LYS A 80 -18.32 -10.42 5.54
C LYS A 80 -19.52 -11.23 5.06
N ILE A 81 -19.75 -11.28 3.75
CA ILE A 81 -20.89 -11.99 3.16
C ILE A 81 -20.59 -13.46 2.83
N TRP A 82 -19.32 -13.86 2.85
CA TRP A 82 -18.84 -15.19 2.50
C TRP A 82 -19.60 -16.34 3.16
N PRO A 83 -19.95 -16.33 4.47
CA PRO A 83 -20.71 -17.44 5.04
C PRO A 83 -22.07 -17.65 4.36
N PHE A 84 -22.75 -16.57 3.97
CA PHE A 84 -24.03 -16.66 3.25
C PHE A 84 -23.84 -17.10 1.80
N VAL A 85 -22.75 -16.65 1.17
CA VAL A 85 -22.38 -17.07 -0.18
C VAL A 85 -22.04 -18.56 -0.21
N ASP A 86 -21.28 -19.05 0.78
CA ASP A 86 -20.92 -20.47 0.92
C ASP A 86 -22.17 -21.34 1.06
N GLU A 87 -23.10 -20.95 1.93
CA GLU A 87 -24.35 -21.69 2.15
C GLU A 87 -25.20 -21.77 0.87
N ALA A 88 -25.47 -20.62 0.25
CA ALA A 88 -26.29 -20.56 -0.97
C ALA A 88 -25.63 -21.28 -2.16
N ALA A 89 -24.33 -21.07 -2.38
CA ALA A 89 -23.61 -21.73 -3.45
C ALA A 89 -23.49 -23.24 -3.20
N SER A 90 -23.38 -23.66 -1.93
CA SER A 90 -23.35 -25.08 -1.59
C SER A 90 -24.67 -25.78 -1.89
N GLU A 91 -25.81 -25.16 -1.60
CA GLU A 91 -27.12 -25.70 -1.98
C GLU A 91 -27.31 -25.76 -3.50
N LEU A 92 -26.87 -24.72 -4.21
CA LEU A 92 -26.95 -24.65 -5.67
C LEU A 92 -26.09 -25.74 -6.33
N VAL A 93 -24.88 -25.96 -5.82
CA VAL A 93 -24.00 -27.03 -6.33
C VAL A 93 -24.60 -28.39 -6.07
N LYS A 94 -25.15 -28.66 -4.87
CA LYS A 94 -25.81 -29.94 -4.59
C LYS A 94 -26.97 -30.18 -5.56
N SER A 95 -27.88 -29.21 -5.72
CA SER A 95 -29.04 -29.37 -6.60
C SER A 95 -28.67 -29.56 -8.07
N SER A 96 -27.57 -28.94 -8.52
CA SER A 96 -27.11 -29.04 -9.91
C SER A 96 -26.26 -30.28 -10.20
N VAL A 97 -25.46 -30.71 -9.22
CA VAL A 97 -24.45 -31.78 -9.40
C VAL A 97 -24.95 -33.16 -8.96
N GLU A 98 -25.82 -33.25 -7.96
CA GLU A 98 -26.46 -34.54 -7.60
C GLU A 98 -27.16 -35.26 -8.76
N PRO A 99 -27.95 -34.60 -9.63
CA PRO A 99 -28.56 -35.31 -10.76
C PRO A 99 -27.52 -35.83 -11.76
N ILE A 100 -26.39 -35.13 -11.93
CA ILE A 100 -25.29 -35.57 -12.80
C ILE A 100 -24.60 -36.79 -12.18
N LEU A 101 -24.32 -36.77 -10.87
CA LEU A 101 -23.74 -37.92 -10.16
C LEU A 101 -24.63 -39.16 -10.23
N GLU A 102 -25.94 -38.97 -10.12
CA GLU A 102 -26.93 -40.05 -10.22
C GLU A 102 -26.98 -40.67 -11.62
N GLN A 103 -26.77 -39.87 -12.68
CA GLN A 103 -26.68 -40.37 -14.06
C GLN A 103 -25.44 -41.25 -14.27
N TYR A 104 -24.31 -40.90 -13.67
CA TYR A 104 -23.05 -41.67 -13.78
C TYR A 104 -22.88 -42.72 -12.67
N ARG A 105 -23.96 -43.05 -11.95
CA ARG A 105 -23.90 -43.98 -10.83
C ARG A 105 -23.54 -45.41 -11.29
N PRO A 106 -22.56 -46.06 -10.65
CA PRO A 106 -22.31 -47.48 -10.84
C PRO A 106 -23.51 -48.33 -10.38
N VAL A 107 -23.80 -49.43 -11.06
CA VAL A 107 -24.92 -50.35 -10.76
C VAL A 107 -24.87 -50.92 -9.32
N ILE A 108 -23.70 -50.88 -8.68
CA ILE A 108 -23.46 -51.41 -7.33
C ILE A 108 -23.99 -50.46 -6.24
N LEU A 109 -24.16 -49.16 -6.53
CA LEU A 109 -24.60 -48.15 -5.55
C LEU A 109 -26.08 -47.82 -5.74
N ALA A 110 -26.83 -47.68 -4.64
CA ALA A 110 -28.26 -47.33 -4.68
C ALA A 110 -28.51 -45.82 -4.86
N SER A 111 -27.69 -44.95 -4.25
CA SER A 111 -27.78 -43.49 -4.40
C SER A 111 -26.44 -42.82 -4.14
N LEU A 112 -26.16 -41.72 -4.86
CA LEU A 112 -24.94 -40.94 -4.73
C LEU A 112 -25.32 -39.47 -4.50
N LYS A 113 -25.23 -39.04 -3.24
CA LYS A 113 -25.63 -37.69 -2.78
C LYS A 113 -24.54 -37.06 -1.94
N PHE A 114 -24.54 -35.73 -1.84
CA PHE A 114 -23.59 -35.01 -1.01
C PHE A 114 -24.09 -34.93 0.43
N SER A 115 -23.39 -35.59 1.35
CA SER A 115 -23.66 -35.42 2.80
C SER A 115 -23.34 -33.99 3.25
N LYS A 116 -22.17 -33.45 2.86
CA LYS A 116 -21.75 -32.08 3.15
C LYS A 116 -20.93 -31.56 1.98
N PHE A 117 -21.20 -30.32 1.59
CA PHE A 117 -20.43 -29.57 0.60
C PHE A 117 -20.29 -28.15 1.13
N THR A 118 -19.07 -27.59 1.03
CA THR A 118 -18.72 -26.22 1.42
C THR A 118 -17.52 -25.80 0.56
N LEU A 119 -17.50 -24.53 0.16
CA LEU A 119 -16.43 -23.85 -0.55
C LEU A 119 -15.28 -23.44 0.39
N GLY A 120 -15.45 -23.64 1.69
CA GLY A 120 -14.44 -23.37 2.72
C GLY A 120 -14.68 -22.06 3.46
N THR A 121 -13.91 -21.83 4.52
CA THR A 121 -14.09 -20.69 5.44
C THR A 121 -13.45 -19.40 4.95
N VAL A 122 -12.63 -19.45 3.91
CA VAL A 122 -11.84 -18.32 3.42
C VAL A 122 -12.42 -17.84 2.10
N ALA A 123 -12.81 -16.56 2.06
CA ALA A 123 -13.29 -15.92 0.85
C ALA A 123 -12.16 -15.78 -0.20
N PRO A 124 -12.45 -15.94 -1.49
CA PRO A 124 -11.49 -15.67 -2.55
C PRO A 124 -11.12 -14.18 -2.58
N GLN A 125 -9.88 -13.88 -2.94
CA GLN A 125 -9.42 -12.49 -3.03
C GLN A 125 -9.29 -12.04 -4.48
N PHE A 126 -9.88 -10.88 -4.79
CA PHE A 126 -9.67 -10.21 -6.07
C PHE A 126 -8.38 -9.40 -6.00
N THR A 127 -7.40 -9.78 -6.80
CA THR A 127 -6.08 -9.12 -6.88
C THR A 127 -6.11 -7.89 -7.79
N GLY A 128 -7.00 -7.86 -8.79
CA GLY A 128 -7.20 -6.72 -9.66
C GLY A 128 -8.18 -7.03 -10.79
N VAL A 129 -8.75 -5.98 -11.38
CA VAL A 129 -9.46 -6.03 -12.66
C VAL A 129 -8.58 -5.32 -13.68
N TRP A 130 -8.45 -5.92 -14.86
CA TRP A 130 -7.68 -5.40 -16.00
C TRP A 130 -8.48 -4.37 -16.78
#